data_AF-A0AAU2AS44-F1
#
_entry.id   AF-A0AAU2AS44-F1
#
_cell.length_a   1.000
_cell.length_b   1.000
_cell.length_c   1.000
_cell.angle_alpha   90.00
_cell.angle_beta   90.00
_cell.angle_gamma   90.00
#
_symmetry.space_group_name_H-M   'P 1'
#
loop_
_entity.id
_entity.type
_entity.pdbx_description
1 polymer ?
#
loop_
_entity_poly.entity_id
_entity_poly.type
_entity_poly.pdbx_seq_one_letter_code
_entity_poly.pdbx_strand_id
1 'polypeptide(L)'
;MAVWGVAYAGFGAGCAATGTALFGVTWLGWAVAAVGGAAALAGAATAWCGLRPALRAVLGTLCVLSGVAAFSLLMDVITLVFNQNVDSWPAAAQRALSALGAVLLAATARTGRSPARAGGADALPAPSAASGQVQLAALAGTVAFVPYVVMKVIWALGGTFAGLSGAAMRADAERNGASGLWLTLASWGVDATALLAVLGVFLLWGLVRPWGQVFPRWTLLLRGRRVPRWLPLTPALLGAATLAPYGIFGIGYAALATMGLVTVPRGEFPTEADVLLVCWIGLGAFAVYGVALAAAARSYWRRTG
;
A
#
# COMPACT_ATOMS: atom_id res chain seq x y z
N MET A 1 -2.04 21.24 -9.17
CA MET A 1 -1.37 21.08 -7.86
C MET A 1 -1.81 22.15 -6.87
N ALA A 2 -1.70 23.45 -7.19
CA ALA A 2 -2.16 24.52 -6.28
C ALA A 2 -3.62 24.40 -5.82
N VAL A 3 -4.54 24.10 -6.75
CA VAL A 3 -5.97 23.86 -6.44
C VAL A 3 -6.15 22.73 -5.41
N TRP A 4 -5.43 21.61 -5.57
CA TRP A 4 -5.45 20.52 -4.59
C TRP A 4 -4.92 20.97 -3.24
N GLY A 5 -3.82 21.73 -3.20
CA GLY A 5 -3.25 22.25 -1.95
C GLY A 5 -4.24 23.12 -1.18
N VAL A 6 -4.96 24.01 -1.88
CA VAL A 6 -6.02 24.84 -1.27
C VAL A 6 -7.17 23.99 -0.75
N ALA A 7 -7.65 23.02 -1.53
CA ALA A 7 -8.73 22.13 -1.11
C ALA A 7 -8.33 21.28 0.12
N TYR A 8 -7.11 20.73 0.13
CA TYR A 8 -6.58 19.96 1.26
C TYR A 8 -6.37 20.82 2.50
N ALA A 9 -5.94 22.08 2.31
CA ALA A 9 -5.79 23.04 3.39
C ALA A 9 -7.16 23.38 4.03
N GLY A 10 -8.14 23.68 3.18
CA GLY A 10 -9.51 23.98 3.61
C GLY A 10 -10.17 22.80 4.32
N PHE A 11 -9.97 21.58 3.83
CA PHE A 11 -10.43 20.37 4.51
C PHE A 11 -9.83 20.24 5.92
N GLY A 12 -8.50 20.36 6.06
CA GLY A 12 -7.83 20.27 7.36
C GLY A 12 -8.30 21.35 8.35
N ALA A 13 -8.43 22.60 7.88
CA ALA A 13 -8.92 23.71 8.69
C ALA A 13 -10.38 23.52 9.12
N GLY A 14 -11.24 23.01 8.23
CA GLY A 14 -12.64 22.69 8.53
C GLY A 14 -12.76 21.59 9.60
N CYS A 15 -11.95 20.53 9.50
CA CYS A 15 -11.90 19.50 10.55
C CYS A 15 -11.43 20.07 11.90
N ALA A 16 -10.39 20.91 11.89
CA ALA A 16 -9.89 21.54 13.11
C ALA A 16 -10.93 22.46 13.76
N ALA A 17 -11.62 23.29 12.96
CA ALA A 17 -12.63 24.23 13.45
C ALA A 17 -13.87 23.53 14.03
N THR A 18 -14.24 22.36 13.49
CA THR A 18 -15.39 21.57 13.94
C THR A 18 -15.05 20.57 15.04
N GLY A 19 -13.78 20.48 15.45
CA GLY A 19 -13.32 19.45 16.40
C GLY A 19 -13.35 18.02 15.85
N THR A 20 -13.42 17.86 14.52
CA THR A 20 -13.40 16.55 13.88
C THR A 20 -11.99 15.96 14.01
N ALA A 21 -11.87 14.85 14.74
CA ALA A 21 -10.61 14.15 14.92
C ALA A 21 -10.11 13.52 13.60
N LEU A 22 -8.87 13.83 13.22
CA LEU A 22 -8.15 13.14 12.14
C LEU A 22 -7.11 12.23 12.80
N PHE A 23 -7.08 10.95 12.40
CA PHE A 23 -6.25 9.93 13.06
C PHE A 23 -6.52 9.78 14.57
N GLY A 24 -7.76 10.07 15.01
CA GLY A 24 -8.11 10.06 16.44
C GLY A 24 -7.61 11.28 17.22
N VAL A 25 -7.07 12.30 16.54
CA VAL A 25 -6.50 13.49 17.17
C VAL A 25 -7.07 14.77 16.54
N THR A 26 -7.64 15.66 17.36
CA THR A 26 -8.35 16.86 16.88
C THR A 26 -7.42 17.96 16.35
N TRP A 27 -6.23 18.15 16.95
CA TRP A 27 -5.29 19.18 16.51
C TRP A 27 -4.62 18.87 15.15
N LEU A 28 -4.67 17.62 14.71
CA LEU A 28 -4.03 17.16 13.47
C LEU A 28 -4.67 17.80 12.21
N GLY A 29 -5.89 18.34 12.32
CA GLY A 29 -6.50 19.17 11.28
C GLY A 29 -5.65 20.38 10.90
N TRP A 30 -5.00 21.04 11.86
CA TRP A 30 -4.09 22.16 11.58
C TRP A 30 -2.81 21.73 10.87
N ALA A 31 -2.27 20.56 11.20
CA ALA A 31 -1.11 20.01 10.50
C ALA A 31 -1.45 19.68 9.03
N VAL A 32 -2.62 19.09 8.79
CA VAL A 32 -3.15 18.86 7.44
C VAL A 32 -3.32 20.18 6.69
N ALA A 33 -3.87 21.20 7.37
CA ALA A 33 -4.04 22.53 6.81
C ALA A 33 -2.70 23.15 6.38
N ALA A 34 -1.68 23.05 7.24
CA ALA A 34 -0.33 23.55 6.97
C ALA A 34 0.33 22.84 5.78
N VAL A 35 0.21 21.52 5.67
CA VAL A 35 0.73 20.74 4.53
C VAL A 35 0.04 21.16 3.23
N GLY A 36 -1.29 21.32 3.24
CA GLY A 36 -2.05 21.79 2.08
C GLY A 36 -1.66 23.20 1.65
N GLY A 37 -1.51 24.12 2.62
CA GLY A 37 -1.07 25.50 2.37
C GLY A 37 0.33 25.57 1.79
N ALA A 38 1.28 24.82 2.36
CA ALA A 38 2.64 24.72 1.85
C ALA A 38 2.68 24.15 0.42
N ALA A 39 1.85 23.14 0.11
CA ALA A 39 1.73 22.61 -1.24
C ALA A 39 1.13 23.63 -2.22
N ALA A 40 0.10 24.38 -1.81
CA ALA A 40 -0.50 25.43 -2.63
C ALA A 40 0.53 26.50 -3.01
N LEU A 41 1.29 26.98 -2.03
CA LEU A 41 2.36 27.96 -2.20
C LEU A 41 3.49 27.41 -3.09
N ALA A 42 3.94 26.18 -2.85
CA ALA A 42 4.94 25.54 -3.70
C ALA A 42 4.45 25.41 -5.15
N GLY A 43 3.16 25.13 -5.36
CA GLY A 43 2.54 25.02 -6.67
C GLY A 43 2.46 26.35 -7.41
N ALA A 44 2.05 27.41 -6.72
CA ALA A 44 2.08 28.76 -7.26
C ALA A 44 3.52 29.17 -7.62
N ALA A 45 4.47 28.93 -6.71
CA ALA A 45 5.88 29.21 -6.95
C ALA A 45 6.45 28.43 -8.15
N THR A 46 6.06 27.16 -8.35
CA THR A 46 6.50 26.41 -9.55
C THR A 46 5.97 27.01 -10.84
N ALA A 47 4.74 27.53 -10.83
CA ALA A 47 4.11 28.14 -12.00
C ALA A 47 4.74 29.50 -12.33
N TRP A 48 5.14 30.27 -11.32
CA TRP A 48 5.70 31.61 -11.50
C TRP A 48 7.21 31.60 -11.77
N CYS A 49 7.96 30.83 -10.99
CA CYS A 49 9.42 30.88 -10.97
C CYS A 49 10.09 29.70 -11.68
N GLY A 50 9.30 28.75 -12.19
CA GLY A 50 9.77 27.47 -12.70
C GLY A 50 10.26 26.52 -11.61
N LEU A 51 10.65 25.30 -12.02
CA LEU A 51 10.99 24.22 -11.09
C LEU A 51 12.49 24.26 -10.67
N ARG A 52 12.79 25.03 -9.63
CA ARG A 52 14.14 25.14 -9.02
C ARG A 52 14.50 23.93 -8.13
N PRO A 53 15.79 23.63 -7.88
CA PRO A 53 16.22 22.50 -7.05
C PRO A 53 15.65 22.52 -5.63
N ALA A 54 15.65 23.68 -4.96
CA ALA A 54 15.06 23.84 -3.62
C ALA A 54 13.56 23.52 -3.62
N LEU A 55 12.83 23.98 -4.65
CA LEU A 55 11.41 23.71 -4.79
C LEU A 55 11.13 22.23 -5.05
N ARG A 56 12.01 21.53 -5.79
CA ARG A 56 11.93 20.06 -5.93
C ARG A 56 12.10 19.36 -4.59
N ALA A 57 13.04 19.82 -3.75
CA ALA A 57 13.22 19.26 -2.41
C ALA A 57 11.95 19.45 -1.57
N VAL A 58 11.38 20.67 -1.57
CA VAL A 58 10.11 20.96 -0.87
C VAL A 58 8.96 20.07 -1.36
N LEU A 59 8.78 19.97 -2.68
CA LEU A 59 7.77 19.08 -3.27
C LEU A 59 8.00 17.61 -2.92
N GLY A 60 9.27 17.17 -2.87
CA GLY A 60 9.66 15.85 -2.43
C GLY A 60 9.26 15.59 -0.97
N THR A 61 9.57 16.51 -0.07
CA THR A 61 9.19 16.42 1.34
C THR A 61 7.67 16.41 1.52
N LEU A 62 6.94 17.32 0.88
CA LEU A 62 5.47 17.36 0.93
C LEU A 62 4.85 16.10 0.32
N CYS A 63 5.45 15.53 -0.72
CA CYS A 63 5.03 14.26 -1.31
C CYS A 63 5.20 13.12 -0.31
N VAL A 64 6.32 13.05 0.41
CA VAL A 64 6.54 12.04 1.44
C VAL A 64 5.53 12.21 2.57
N LEU A 65 5.34 13.42 3.09
CA LEU A 65 4.35 13.71 4.14
C LEU A 65 2.92 13.33 3.71
N SER A 66 2.54 13.67 2.48
CA SER A 66 1.23 13.30 1.92
C SER A 66 1.11 11.78 1.74
N GLY A 67 2.18 11.10 1.32
CA GLY A 67 2.21 9.64 1.24
C GLY A 67 2.04 8.96 2.60
N VAL A 68 2.70 9.50 3.64
CA VAL A 68 2.52 9.04 5.02
C VAL A 68 1.11 9.34 5.53
N ALA A 69 0.52 10.48 5.20
CA ALA A 69 -0.85 10.80 5.59
C ALA A 69 -1.91 9.96 4.84
N ALA A 70 -1.56 9.44 3.65
CA ALA A 70 -2.38 8.48 2.90
C ALA A 70 -2.29 7.04 3.45
N PHE A 71 -1.44 6.83 4.45
CA PHE A 71 -1.28 5.54 5.10
C PHE A 71 -2.62 5.06 5.66
N SER A 72 -2.90 3.78 5.46
CA SER A 72 -4.19 3.13 5.75
C SER A 72 -5.33 3.38 4.77
N LEU A 73 -5.17 4.16 3.69
CA LEU A 73 -6.20 4.27 2.64
C LEU A 73 -6.60 2.90 2.08
N LEU A 74 -5.63 1.99 1.93
CA LEU A 74 -5.89 0.63 1.47
C LEU A 74 -6.85 -0.10 2.41
N MET A 75 -6.72 0.11 3.72
CA MET A 75 -7.63 -0.49 4.70
C MET A 75 -9.03 0.09 4.54
N ASP A 76 -9.18 1.41 4.36
CA ASP A 76 -10.50 2.01 4.11
C ASP A 76 -11.14 1.46 2.84
N VAL A 77 -10.36 1.27 1.77
CA VAL A 77 -10.88 0.69 0.52
C VAL A 77 -11.30 -0.75 0.72
N ILE A 78 -10.52 -1.56 1.46
CA ILE A 78 -10.87 -2.94 1.80
C ILE A 78 -12.16 -2.94 2.62
N THR A 79 -12.25 -2.17 3.69
CA THR A 79 -13.45 -2.08 4.53
C THR A 79 -14.64 -1.57 3.73
N LEU A 80 -14.47 -0.59 2.85
CA LEU A 80 -15.55 -0.09 2.01
C LEU A 80 -16.02 -1.16 1.01
N VAL A 81 -15.11 -1.87 0.36
CA VAL A 81 -15.46 -2.91 -0.61
C VAL A 81 -16.15 -4.10 0.06
N PHE A 82 -15.66 -4.54 1.22
CA PHE A 82 -16.14 -5.78 1.85
C PHE A 82 -17.24 -5.56 2.89
N ASN A 83 -17.22 -4.43 3.60
CA ASN A 83 -18.16 -4.08 4.66
C ASN A 83 -19.12 -2.94 4.27
N GLN A 84 -18.98 -2.39 3.06
CA GLN A 84 -19.81 -1.25 2.58
C GLN A 84 -19.76 -0.03 3.51
N ASN A 85 -18.69 0.09 4.29
CA ASN A 85 -18.52 1.15 5.28
C ASN A 85 -17.03 1.47 5.50
N VAL A 86 -16.75 2.58 6.17
CA VAL A 86 -15.41 2.93 6.67
C VAL A 86 -15.52 3.33 8.14
N ASP A 87 -14.44 3.17 8.90
CA ASP A 87 -14.44 3.50 10.34
C ASP A 87 -14.76 4.98 10.59
N SER A 88 -14.34 5.85 9.66
CA SER A 88 -14.62 7.28 9.70
C SER A 88 -14.53 7.89 8.29
N TRP A 89 -15.64 8.42 7.80
CA TRP A 89 -15.69 9.11 6.51
C TRP A 89 -14.70 10.28 6.42
N PRO A 90 -14.56 11.16 7.43
CA PRO A 90 -13.52 12.19 7.43
C PRO A 90 -12.11 11.63 7.31
N ALA A 91 -11.77 10.56 8.02
CA ALA A 91 -10.45 9.94 7.95
C ALA A 91 -10.18 9.33 6.56
N ALA A 92 -11.16 8.62 5.99
CA ALA A 92 -11.07 8.07 4.65
C ALA A 92 -10.90 9.16 3.58
N ALA A 93 -11.69 10.25 3.68
CA ALA A 93 -11.57 11.41 2.79
C ALA A 93 -10.19 12.07 2.88
N GLN A 94 -9.68 12.26 4.11
CA GLN A 94 -8.34 12.79 4.33
C GLN A 94 -7.28 11.91 3.67
N ARG A 95 -7.28 10.60 3.91
CA ARG A 95 -6.31 9.65 3.34
C ARG A 95 -6.38 9.61 1.81
N ALA A 96 -7.59 9.69 1.24
CA ALA A 96 -7.79 9.76 -0.21
C ALA A 96 -7.22 11.06 -0.80
N LEU A 97 -7.49 12.20 -0.17
CA LEU A 97 -6.93 13.49 -0.58
C LEU A 97 -5.40 13.51 -0.46
N SER A 98 -4.84 12.93 0.60
CA SER A 98 -3.39 12.79 0.77
C SER A 98 -2.76 11.93 -0.34
N ALA A 99 -3.41 10.82 -0.72
CA ALA A 99 -2.94 9.95 -1.80
C ALA A 99 -2.92 10.69 -3.15
N LEU A 100 -3.99 11.42 -3.46
CA LEU A 100 -4.06 12.27 -4.64
C LEU A 100 -2.96 13.34 -4.62
N GLY A 101 -2.74 13.96 -3.45
CA GLY A 101 -1.67 14.91 -3.22
C GLY A 101 -0.28 14.38 -3.53
N ALA A 102 0.05 13.21 -2.99
CA ALA A 102 1.32 12.54 -3.24
C ALA A 102 1.55 12.31 -4.75
N VAL A 103 0.53 11.86 -5.48
CA VAL A 103 0.60 11.67 -6.94
C VAL A 103 0.85 12.99 -7.67
N LEU A 104 0.08 14.04 -7.34
CA LEU A 104 0.20 15.36 -7.98
C LEU A 104 1.56 16.01 -7.69
N LEU A 105 2.03 15.96 -6.45
CA LEU A 105 3.32 16.49 -6.02
C LEU A 105 4.48 15.76 -6.71
N ALA A 106 4.42 14.43 -6.78
CA ALA A 106 5.41 13.63 -7.48
C ALA A 106 5.43 13.92 -8.99
N ALA A 107 4.27 14.12 -9.61
CA ALA A 107 4.17 14.50 -11.02
C ALA A 107 4.78 15.88 -11.25
N THR A 108 4.43 16.89 -10.46
CA THR A 108 4.99 18.26 -10.55
C THR A 108 6.50 18.29 -10.31
N ALA A 109 7.02 17.50 -9.39
CA ALA A 109 8.47 17.41 -9.16
C ALA A 109 9.23 16.79 -10.36
N ARG A 110 8.54 16.08 -11.25
CA ARG A 110 9.13 15.37 -12.40
C ARG A 110 8.99 16.11 -13.73
N THR A 111 8.05 17.05 -13.88
CA THR A 111 7.79 17.75 -15.16
C THR A 111 8.98 18.56 -15.69
N GLY A 112 9.98 18.87 -14.85
CA GLY A 112 11.21 19.55 -15.29
C GLY A 112 12.37 18.64 -15.72
N ARG A 113 12.20 17.31 -15.71
CA ARG A 113 13.14 16.41 -16.38
C ARG A 113 12.69 16.24 -17.81
N SER A 114 13.08 17.16 -18.70
CA SER A 114 13.08 16.85 -20.12
C SER A 114 13.85 15.55 -20.29
N PRO A 115 13.24 14.47 -20.79
CA PRO A 115 14.04 13.34 -21.20
C PRO A 115 14.93 13.85 -22.32
N ALA A 116 16.23 13.90 -22.07
CA ALA A 116 17.19 13.86 -23.15
C ALA A 116 16.99 12.52 -23.88
N ARG A 117 15.99 12.47 -24.76
CA ARG A 117 15.91 11.53 -25.88
C ARG A 117 16.58 12.30 -27.02
N ALA A 118 17.89 12.17 -27.22
CA ALA A 118 18.54 10.96 -27.72
C ALA A 118 17.66 10.34 -28.80
N GLY A 119 17.73 10.95 -29.98
CA GLY A 119 17.23 10.38 -31.22
C GLY A 119 17.90 9.04 -31.45
N GLY A 120 17.08 8.02 -31.67
CA GLY A 120 17.50 6.66 -31.96
C GLY A 120 16.27 5.78 -31.92
N ALA A 121 15.82 5.32 -33.08
CA ALA A 121 14.77 4.32 -33.22
C ALA A 121 15.30 2.93 -32.79
N ASP A 122 15.92 2.86 -31.61
CA ASP A 122 16.46 1.62 -31.08
C ASP A 122 15.32 0.70 -30.67
N ALA A 123 15.38 -0.52 -31.20
CA ALA A 123 14.44 -1.58 -30.93
C ALA A 123 14.24 -1.76 -29.42
N LEU A 124 12.97 -1.87 -28.99
CA LEU A 124 12.63 -2.10 -27.59
C LEU A 124 13.46 -3.27 -27.01
N PRO A 125 14.07 -3.12 -25.82
CA PRO A 125 14.89 -4.16 -25.21
C PRO A 125 14.18 -5.51 -25.17
N ALA A 126 14.90 -6.58 -25.51
CA ALA A 126 14.35 -7.93 -25.47
C ALA A 126 13.86 -8.27 -24.03
N PRO A 127 12.76 -9.04 -23.89
CA PRO A 127 12.26 -9.41 -22.58
C PRO A 127 13.33 -10.16 -21.79
N SER A 128 13.68 -9.67 -20.61
CA SER A 128 14.74 -10.25 -19.78
C SER A 128 14.31 -10.46 -18.34
N ALA A 129 14.86 -11.49 -17.70
CA ALA A 129 14.66 -11.73 -16.28
C ALA A 129 15.41 -10.69 -15.43
N ALA A 130 14.95 -10.48 -14.19
CA ALA A 130 15.67 -9.65 -13.24
C ALA A 130 17.00 -10.30 -12.80
N SER A 131 17.91 -9.50 -12.23
CA SER A 131 19.14 -10.01 -11.61
C SER A 131 18.84 -10.99 -10.47
N GLY A 132 19.79 -11.87 -10.16
CA GLY A 132 19.65 -12.88 -9.10
C GLY A 132 19.26 -12.29 -7.74
N GLN A 133 19.81 -11.12 -7.38
CA GLN A 133 19.47 -10.42 -6.14
C GLN A 133 17.98 -10.00 -6.08
N VAL A 134 17.42 -9.53 -7.19
CA VAL A 134 16.00 -9.13 -7.24
C VAL A 134 15.09 -10.36 -7.25
N GLN A 135 15.52 -11.46 -7.86
CA GLN A 135 14.81 -12.73 -7.77
C GLN A 135 14.84 -13.30 -6.35
N LEU A 136 15.95 -13.17 -5.64
CA LEU A 136 16.05 -13.56 -4.22
C LEU A 136 15.15 -12.70 -3.34
N ALA A 137 15.10 -11.38 -3.58
CA ALA A 137 14.15 -10.51 -2.90
C ALA A 137 12.70 -10.93 -3.17
N ALA A 138 12.35 -11.27 -4.42
CA ALA A 138 11.03 -11.78 -4.77
C ALA A 138 10.68 -13.11 -4.08
N LEU A 139 11.66 -14.02 -3.97
CA LEU A 139 11.52 -15.26 -3.22
C LEU A 139 11.28 -14.97 -1.73
N ALA A 140 12.09 -14.10 -1.11
CA ALA A 140 11.92 -13.70 0.28
C ALA A 140 10.53 -13.09 0.53
N GLY A 141 10.06 -12.20 -0.35
CA GLY A 141 8.71 -11.64 -0.28
C GLY A 141 7.61 -12.69 -0.42
N THR A 142 7.82 -13.74 -1.21
CA THR A 142 6.87 -14.86 -1.34
C THR A 142 6.85 -15.72 -0.08
N VAL A 143 8.03 -16.11 0.42
CA VAL A 143 8.19 -16.97 1.60
C VAL A 143 7.70 -16.27 2.88
N ALA A 144 7.77 -14.93 2.94
CA ALA A 144 7.29 -14.17 4.08
C ALA A 144 5.79 -14.38 4.39
N PHE A 145 4.99 -14.79 3.41
CA PHE A 145 3.57 -15.14 3.63
C PHE A 145 3.34 -16.58 4.10
N VAL A 146 4.35 -17.45 4.14
CA VAL A 146 4.18 -18.86 4.54
C VAL A 146 3.57 -18.98 5.95
N PRO A 147 4.06 -18.28 6.99
CA PRO A 147 3.45 -18.36 8.33
C PRO A 147 1.99 -17.92 8.32
N TYR A 148 1.66 -16.90 7.52
CA TYR A 148 0.30 -16.42 7.37
C TYR A 148 -0.62 -17.46 6.70
N VAL A 149 -0.14 -18.11 5.63
CA VAL A 149 -0.87 -19.19 4.95
C VAL A 149 -1.10 -20.36 5.91
N VAL A 150 -0.08 -20.76 6.68
CA VAL A 150 -0.21 -21.83 7.68
C VAL A 150 -1.27 -21.49 8.72
N MET A 151 -1.23 -20.28 9.28
CA MET A 151 -2.25 -19.79 10.21
C MET A 151 -3.66 -19.86 9.61
N LYS A 152 -3.84 -19.37 8.37
CA LYS A 152 -5.15 -19.40 7.69
C LYS A 152 -5.64 -20.80 7.40
N VAL A 153 -4.76 -21.71 7.00
CA VAL A 153 -5.09 -23.13 6.78
C VAL A 153 -5.52 -23.81 8.09
N ILE A 154 -4.84 -23.52 9.21
CA ILE A 154 -5.24 -24.06 10.52
C ILE A 154 -6.68 -23.63 10.86
N TRP A 155 -7.01 -22.35 10.72
CA TRP A 155 -8.38 -21.87 10.95
C TRP A 155 -9.40 -22.45 9.97
N ALA A 156 -9.03 -22.60 8.70
CA ALA A 156 -9.87 -23.19 7.66
C ALA A 156 -10.29 -24.63 7.99
N LEU A 157 -9.35 -25.41 8.55
CA LEU A 157 -9.56 -26.79 8.94
C LEU A 157 -10.28 -26.92 10.30
N GLY A 158 -10.81 -25.82 10.84
CA GLY A 158 -11.48 -25.77 12.14
C GLY A 158 -10.54 -25.79 13.34
N GLY A 159 -9.23 -25.67 13.11
CA GLY A 159 -8.22 -25.61 14.16
C GLY A 159 -8.21 -24.27 14.91
N THR A 160 -7.35 -24.23 15.92
CA THR A 160 -7.10 -23.05 16.76
C THR A 160 -5.68 -22.57 16.53
N PHE A 161 -5.53 -21.26 16.27
CA PHE A 161 -4.23 -20.60 16.18
C PHE A 161 -4.28 -19.32 17.01
N ALA A 162 -3.22 -19.07 17.80
CA ALA A 162 -3.15 -17.95 18.73
C ALA A 162 -4.41 -17.86 19.64
N GLY A 163 -4.84 -19.00 20.17
CA GLY A 163 -6.01 -19.09 21.06
C GLY A 163 -7.38 -18.85 20.41
N LEU A 164 -7.45 -18.46 19.14
CA LEU A 164 -8.70 -18.21 18.41
C LEU A 164 -9.01 -19.38 17.46
N SER A 165 -10.23 -19.93 17.54
CA SER A 165 -10.70 -20.99 16.64
C SER A 165 -11.25 -20.41 15.33
N GLY A 166 -11.17 -21.17 14.25
CA GLY A 166 -11.78 -20.77 12.97
C GLY A 166 -13.29 -20.50 13.07
N ALA A 167 -14.00 -21.27 13.91
CA ALA A 167 -15.42 -21.08 14.17
C ALA A 167 -15.71 -19.75 14.90
N ALA A 168 -14.91 -19.40 15.91
CA ALA A 168 -15.05 -18.12 16.61
C ALA A 168 -14.79 -16.93 15.67
N MET A 169 -13.75 -17.03 14.82
CA MET A 169 -13.44 -15.98 13.85
C MET A 169 -14.54 -15.80 12.80
N ARG A 170 -15.20 -16.89 12.39
CA ARG A 170 -16.34 -16.85 11.45
C ARG A 170 -17.58 -16.22 12.10
N ALA A 171 -17.92 -16.63 13.31
CA ALA A 171 -19.04 -16.07 14.04
C ALA A 171 -18.86 -14.57 14.26
N ASP A 172 -17.62 -14.12 14.51
CA ASP A 172 -17.34 -12.70 14.63
C ASP A 172 -17.48 -11.94 13.31
N ALA A 173 -16.99 -12.49 12.20
CA ALA A 173 -17.18 -11.91 10.88
C ALA A 173 -18.69 -11.77 10.53
N GLU A 174 -19.51 -12.75 10.90
CA GLU A 174 -20.96 -12.71 10.72
C GLU A 174 -21.61 -11.60 11.55
N ARG A 175 -21.24 -11.47 12.84
CA ARG A 175 -21.71 -10.38 13.70
C ARG A 175 -21.33 -9.00 13.18
N ASN A 176 -20.17 -8.87 12.54
CA ASN A 176 -19.68 -7.63 11.96
C ASN A 176 -20.27 -7.31 10.57
N GLY A 177 -21.29 -8.05 10.14
CA GLY A 177 -22.02 -7.76 8.90
C GLY A 177 -21.31 -8.24 7.64
N ALA A 178 -20.39 -9.20 7.74
CA ALA A 178 -19.71 -9.72 6.56
C ALA A 178 -20.72 -10.29 5.55
N SER A 179 -20.53 -9.94 4.27
CA SER A 179 -21.41 -10.40 3.19
C SER A 179 -21.48 -11.94 3.12
N GLY A 180 -22.61 -12.47 2.61
CA GLY A 180 -22.76 -13.92 2.43
C GLY A 180 -21.65 -14.56 1.56
N LEU A 181 -21.14 -13.82 0.56
CA LEU A 181 -19.99 -14.26 -0.25
C LEU A 181 -18.72 -14.41 0.60
N TRP A 182 -18.50 -13.50 1.55
CA TRP A 182 -17.37 -13.57 2.48
C TRP A 182 -17.48 -14.78 3.40
N LEU A 183 -18.64 -14.97 4.03
CA LEU A 183 -18.87 -16.13 4.88
C LEU A 183 -18.67 -17.43 4.09
N THR A 184 -19.12 -17.47 2.84
CA THR A 184 -18.90 -18.62 1.95
C THR A 184 -17.42 -18.84 1.70
N LEU A 185 -16.64 -17.83 1.30
CA LEU A 185 -15.20 -17.97 1.08
C LEU A 185 -14.47 -18.40 2.37
N ALA A 186 -14.84 -17.81 3.51
CA ALA A 186 -14.28 -18.13 4.81
C ALA A 186 -14.52 -19.60 5.21
N SER A 187 -15.59 -20.27 4.74
CA SER A 187 -15.79 -21.72 4.97
C SER A 187 -14.78 -22.59 4.25
N TRP A 188 -14.23 -22.09 3.16
CA TRP A 188 -13.17 -22.78 2.43
C TRP A 188 -11.78 -22.37 2.91
N GLY A 189 -11.68 -21.58 3.98
CA GLY A 189 -10.40 -21.03 4.44
C GLY A 189 -9.83 -19.93 3.56
N VAL A 190 -10.60 -19.46 2.59
CA VAL A 190 -10.18 -18.43 1.64
C VAL A 190 -10.75 -17.12 2.15
N ASP A 191 -9.89 -16.17 2.47
CA ASP A 191 -10.31 -14.79 2.71
C ASP A 191 -9.74 -13.86 1.63
N ALA A 192 -10.26 -12.64 1.52
CA ALA A 192 -9.76 -11.70 0.51
C ALA A 192 -8.28 -11.41 0.72
N THR A 193 -7.78 -11.44 1.95
CA THR A 193 -6.36 -11.23 2.23
C THR A 193 -5.49 -12.34 1.64
N ALA A 194 -5.92 -13.60 1.67
CA ALA A 194 -5.26 -14.71 1.00
C ALA A 194 -5.31 -14.56 -0.53
N LEU A 195 -6.46 -14.18 -1.10
CA LEU A 195 -6.59 -13.93 -2.54
C LEU A 195 -5.69 -12.76 -3.00
N LEU A 196 -5.67 -11.67 -2.23
CA LEU A 196 -4.79 -10.53 -2.47
C LEU A 196 -3.31 -10.90 -2.32
N ALA A 197 -2.97 -11.79 -1.37
CA ALA A 197 -1.62 -12.31 -1.24
C ALA A 197 -1.21 -13.13 -2.48
N VAL A 198 -2.08 -14.01 -2.99
CA VAL A 198 -1.81 -14.77 -4.23
C VAL A 198 -1.65 -13.85 -5.43
N LEU A 199 -2.54 -12.86 -5.60
CA LEU A 199 -2.44 -11.85 -6.67
C LEU A 199 -1.15 -11.02 -6.51
N GLY A 200 -0.77 -10.70 -5.29
CA GLY A 200 0.48 -10.04 -4.97
C GLY A 200 1.69 -10.87 -5.38
N VAL A 201 1.77 -12.13 -4.95
CA VAL A 201 2.85 -13.04 -5.33
C VAL A 201 2.93 -13.18 -6.85
N PHE A 202 1.78 -13.33 -7.53
CA PHE A 202 1.72 -13.37 -8.98
C PHE A 202 2.29 -12.07 -9.59
N LEU A 203 1.88 -10.91 -9.10
CA LEU A 203 2.40 -9.61 -9.55
C LEU A 203 3.91 -9.50 -9.33
N LEU A 204 4.41 -9.86 -8.14
CA LEU A 204 5.83 -9.83 -7.79
C LEU A 204 6.66 -10.69 -8.75
N TRP A 205 6.19 -11.91 -9.04
CA TRP A 205 6.86 -12.79 -9.99
C TRP A 205 6.77 -12.30 -11.44
N GLY A 206 5.67 -11.66 -11.82
CA GLY A 206 5.54 -10.99 -13.11
C GLY A 206 6.58 -9.89 -13.29
N LEU A 207 6.82 -9.10 -12.25
CA LEU A 207 7.83 -8.03 -12.29
C LEU A 207 9.26 -8.54 -12.43
N VAL A 208 9.57 -9.78 -12.05
CA VAL A 208 10.94 -10.32 -12.11
C VAL A 208 11.17 -11.31 -13.26
N ARG A 209 10.12 -11.87 -13.84
CA ARG A 209 10.21 -12.83 -14.95
C ARG A 209 9.92 -12.19 -16.31
N PRO A 210 10.41 -12.79 -17.42
CA PRO A 210 10.15 -12.27 -18.76
C PRO A 210 8.66 -12.20 -19.14
N TRP A 211 7.83 -13.10 -18.60
CA TRP A 211 6.41 -13.16 -18.89
C TRP A 211 5.60 -11.97 -18.36
N GLY A 212 6.14 -11.17 -17.43
CA GLY A 212 5.50 -9.91 -17.05
C GLY A 212 5.73 -8.78 -18.06
N GLN A 213 6.64 -8.95 -19.03
CA GLN A 213 6.91 -7.98 -20.10
C GLN A 213 6.21 -8.35 -21.41
N VAL A 214 5.87 -9.63 -21.60
CA VAL A 214 5.19 -10.16 -22.79
C VAL A 214 4.12 -11.13 -22.35
N PHE A 215 2.91 -10.94 -22.86
CA PHE A 215 1.78 -11.81 -22.56
C PHE A 215 2.09 -13.27 -22.95
N PRO A 216 1.90 -14.22 -22.02
CA PRO A 216 2.23 -15.63 -22.23
C PRO A 216 1.35 -16.28 -23.29
N ARG A 217 1.71 -17.49 -23.74
CA ARG A 217 0.98 -18.17 -24.83
C ARG A 217 -0.46 -18.54 -24.50
N TRP A 218 -0.80 -18.66 -23.22
CA TRP A 218 -2.13 -19.02 -22.74
C TRP A 218 -3.12 -17.84 -22.74
N THR A 219 -2.67 -16.59 -22.83
CA THR A 219 -3.56 -15.44 -23.02
C THR A 219 -3.88 -15.27 -24.51
N LEU A 220 -4.75 -16.16 -25.04
CA LEU A 220 -5.03 -16.33 -26.48
C LEU A 220 -5.14 -15.03 -27.27
N LEU A 221 -5.85 -14.02 -26.74
CA LEU A 221 -6.08 -12.73 -27.42
C LEU A 221 -4.89 -11.77 -27.39
N LEU A 222 -3.96 -11.95 -26.45
CA LEU A 222 -2.84 -11.02 -26.20
C LEU A 222 -1.47 -11.66 -26.41
N ARG A 223 -1.43 -12.95 -26.78
CA ARG A 223 -0.22 -13.75 -26.95
C ARG A 223 0.87 -12.98 -27.70
N GLY A 224 2.06 -12.91 -27.10
CA GLY A 224 3.24 -12.31 -27.72
C GLY A 224 3.23 -10.77 -27.77
N ARG A 225 2.13 -10.12 -27.38
CA ARG A 225 2.10 -8.65 -27.24
C ARG A 225 2.87 -8.22 -25.99
N ARG A 226 3.49 -7.04 -26.07
CA ARG A 226 4.14 -6.41 -24.91
C ARG A 226 3.09 -6.01 -23.89
N VAL A 227 3.39 -6.26 -22.62
CA VAL A 227 2.56 -5.77 -21.51
C VAL A 227 2.83 -4.27 -21.35
N PRO A 228 1.80 -3.41 -21.41
CA PRO A 228 1.96 -1.98 -21.16
C PRO A 228 2.60 -1.75 -19.79
N ARG A 229 3.69 -0.95 -19.73
CA ARG A 229 4.50 -0.80 -18.51
C ARG A 229 3.68 -0.39 -17.28
N TRP A 230 2.66 0.44 -17.47
CA TRP A 230 1.81 0.93 -16.38
C TRP A 230 0.98 -0.19 -15.73
N LEU A 231 0.66 -1.26 -16.45
CA LEU A 231 -0.26 -2.30 -15.98
C LEU A 231 0.29 -3.08 -14.77
N PRO A 232 1.51 -3.66 -14.80
CA PRO A 232 2.08 -4.29 -13.61
C PRO A 232 2.68 -3.27 -12.64
N LEU A 233 3.15 -2.13 -13.14
CA LEU A 233 3.91 -1.21 -12.32
C LEU A 233 3.02 -0.37 -11.38
N THR A 234 1.84 0.07 -11.83
CA THR A 234 0.90 0.84 -10.99
C THR A 234 0.51 0.07 -9.73
N PRO A 235 -0.04 -1.16 -9.80
CA PRO A 235 -0.36 -1.93 -8.59
C PRO A 235 0.89 -2.27 -7.78
N ALA A 236 2.06 -2.46 -8.41
CA ALA A 236 3.30 -2.74 -7.69
C ALA A 236 3.77 -1.55 -6.86
N LEU A 237 3.72 -0.34 -7.41
CA LEU A 237 4.09 0.87 -6.71
C LEU A 237 3.08 1.21 -5.61
N LEU A 238 1.78 1.03 -5.87
CA LEU A 238 0.74 1.21 -4.85
C LEU A 238 0.90 0.20 -3.71
N GLY A 239 1.10 -1.08 -4.03
CA GLY A 239 1.36 -2.12 -3.04
C GLY A 239 2.63 -1.88 -2.25
N ALA A 240 3.73 -1.47 -2.90
CA ALA A 240 4.98 -1.19 -2.22
C ALA A 240 4.88 0.03 -1.30
N ALA A 241 4.22 1.11 -1.77
CA ALA A 241 4.04 2.34 -1.01
C ALA A 241 3.10 2.16 0.21
N THR A 242 2.23 1.14 0.19
CA THR A 242 1.31 0.85 1.30
C THR A 242 1.89 -0.22 2.23
N LEU A 243 2.29 -1.37 1.70
CA LEU A 243 2.71 -2.53 2.49
C LEU A 243 4.08 -2.35 3.15
N ALA A 244 5.04 -1.72 2.47
CA ALA A 244 6.38 -1.58 3.06
C ALA A 244 6.37 -0.68 4.30
N PRO A 245 5.79 0.55 4.27
CA PRO A 245 5.67 1.34 5.48
C PRO A 245 4.80 0.64 6.53
N TYR A 246 3.73 -0.05 6.11
CA TYR A 246 2.80 -0.69 7.04
C TYR A 246 3.47 -1.79 7.84
N GLY A 247 4.20 -2.66 7.14
CA GLY A 247 4.99 -3.69 7.80
C GLY A 247 6.15 -3.13 8.61
N ILE A 248 6.91 -2.16 8.11
CA ILE A 248 8.09 -1.63 8.82
C ILE A 248 7.70 -0.94 10.13
N PHE A 249 6.75 0.00 10.08
CA PHE A 249 6.27 0.67 11.30
C PHE A 249 5.54 -0.31 12.21
N GLY A 250 4.78 -1.25 11.64
CA GLY A 250 4.11 -2.30 12.38
C GLY A 250 5.07 -3.22 13.13
N ILE A 251 6.18 -3.63 12.52
CA ILE A 251 7.25 -4.38 13.18
C ILE A 251 7.86 -3.57 14.33
N GLY A 252 8.12 -2.28 14.12
CA GLY A 252 8.60 -1.40 15.18
C GLY A 252 7.63 -1.34 16.37
N TYR A 253 6.33 -1.18 16.09
CA TYR A 253 5.28 -1.21 17.10
C TYR A 253 5.22 -2.57 17.82
N ALA A 254 5.24 -3.69 17.08
CA ALA A 254 5.23 -5.04 17.65
C ALA A 254 6.47 -5.30 18.52
N ALA A 255 7.64 -4.78 18.14
CA ALA A 255 8.86 -4.86 18.93
C ALA A 255 8.74 -4.09 20.24
N LEU A 256 8.27 -2.84 20.20
CA LEU A 256 8.02 -2.03 21.41
C LEU A 256 7.01 -2.70 22.34
N ALA A 257 5.95 -3.29 21.76
CA ALA A 257 4.95 -4.01 22.53
C ALA A 257 5.49 -5.30 23.16
N THR A 258 6.31 -6.05 22.43
CA THR A 258 6.99 -7.25 22.94
C THR A 258 7.91 -6.90 24.11
N MET A 259 8.50 -5.69 24.11
CA MET A 259 9.31 -5.16 25.22
C MET A 259 8.48 -4.57 26.37
N GLY A 260 7.14 -4.54 26.27
CA GLY A 260 6.25 -3.94 27.28
C GLY A 260 6.28 -2.41 27.32
N LEU A 261 6.83 -1.75 26.28
CA LEU A 261 6.92 -0.28 26.22
C LEU A 261 5.62 0.36 25.72
N VAL A 262 4.79 -0.39 24.99
CA VAL A 262 3.46 0.02 24.53
C VAL A 262 2.48 -1.14 24.68
N THR A 263 1.20 -0.85 24.85
CA THR A 263 0.14 -1.87 24.92
C THR A 263 -0.43 -2.16 23.55
N VAL A 264 -0.87 -3.41 23.35
CA VAL A 264 -1.60 -3.83 22.15
C VAL A 264 -3.04 -4.14 22.53
N PRO A 265 -4.03 -3.55 21.84
CA PRO A 265 -5.43 -3.93 22.05
C PRO A 265 -5.62 -5.43 21.79
N ARG A 266 -6.15 -6.15 22.77
CA ARG A 266 -6.33 -7.61 22.67
C ARG A 266 -7.38 -8.02 21.64
N GLY A 267 -8.41 -7.19 21.47
CA GLY A 267 -9.57 -7.55 20.66
C GLY A 267 -10.16 -8.88 21.13
N GLU A 268 -10.43 -9.77 20.18
CA GLU A 268 -11.00 -11.10 20.41
C GLU A 268 -9.98 -12.17 20.82
N PHE A 269 -8.68 -11.84 20.88
CA PHE A 269 -7.65 -12.80 21.25
C PHE A 269 -7.59 -13.02 22.78
N PRO A 270 -7.35 -14.25 23.26
CA PRO A 270 -7.33 -14.54 24.69
C PRO A 270 -6.22 -13.80 25.46
N THR A 271 -5.05 -13.63 24.83
CA THR A 271 -3.88 -13.00 25.47
C THR A 271 -3.21 -11.97 24.55
N GLU A 272 -2.42 -11.05 25.13
CA GLU A 272 -1.59 -10.12 24.34
C GLU A 272 -0.52 -10.83 23.52
N ALA A 273 -0.01 -11.95 24.04
CA ALA A 273 0.97 -12.77 23.34
C ALA A 273 0.39 -13.37 22.05
N ASP A 274 -0.88 -13.80 22.08
CA ASP A 274 -1.59 -14.30 20.90
C ASP A 274 -1.75 -13.22 19.81
N VAL A 275 -2.12 -12.01 20.21
CA VAL A 275 -2.23 -10.86 19.30
C VAL A 275 -0.87 -10.54 18.70
N LEU A 276 0.17 -10.47 19.53
CA LEU A 276 1.52 -10.17 19.10
C LEU A 276 2.04 -11.21 18.11
N LEU A 277 1.75 -12.50 18.33
CA LEU A 277 2.10 -13.57 17.39
C LEU A 277 1.49 -13.31 16.01
N VAL A 278 0.19 -13.00 15.95
CA VAL A 278 -0.50 -12.71 14.69
C VAL A 278 0.01 -11.41 14.06
N CYS A 279 0.27 -10.37 14.86
CA CYS A 279 0.86 -9.11 14.41
C CYS A 279 2.25 -9.33 13.79
N TRP A 280 3.13 -10.11 14.43
CA TRP A 280 4.45 -10.41 13.90
C TRP A 280 4.38 -11.14 12.55
N ILE A 281 3.46 -12.10 12.42
CA ILE A 281 3.24 -12.82 11.16
C ILE A 281 2.78 -11.86 10.05
N GLY A 282 1.74 -11.06 10.29
CA GLY A 282 1.18 -10.16 9.28
C GLY A 282 2.11 -9.01 8.92
N LEU A 283 2.60 -8.28 9.92
CA LEU A 283 3.45 -7.09 9.73
C LEU A 283 4.82 -7.48 9.18
N GLY A 284 5.37 -8.61 9.63
CA GLY A 284 6.55 -9.24 9.06
C GLY A 284 6.39 -9.51 7.57
N ALA A 285 5.31 -10.20 7.20
CA ALA A 285 5.01 -10.52 5.81
C ALA A 285 4.90 -9.25 4.95
N PHE A 286 4.15 -8.25 5.39
CA PHE A 286 3.96 -7.01 4.65
C PHE A 286 5.24 -6.19 4.50
N ALA A 287 6.12 -6.16 5.50
CA ALA A 287 7.38 -5.43 5.43
C ALA A 287 8.29 -6.05 4.36
N VAL A 288 8.53 -7.36 4.46
CA VAL A 288 9.43 -8.08 3.56
C VAL A 288 8.87 -8.05 2.13
N TYR A 289 7.57 -8.33 1.97
CA TYR A 289 6.93 -8.31 0.68
C TYR A 289 6.89 -6.90 0.07
N GLY A 290 6.59 -5.87 0.85
CA GLY A 290 6.57 -4.48 0.38
C GLY A 290 7.93 -4.01 -0.12
N VAL A 291 9.01 -4.33 0.60
CA VAL A 291 10.39 -4.04 0.19
C VAL A 291 10.78 -4.82 -1.07
N ALA A 292 10.44 -6.11 -1.13
CA ALA A 292 10.65 -6.94 -2.31
C ALA A 292 9.92 -6.38 -3.55
N LEU A 293 8.68 -5.94 -3.37
CA LEU A 293 7.87 -5.34 -4.43
C LEU A 293 8.44 -4.00 -4.90
N ALA A 294 8.97 -3.17 -4.00
CA ALA A 294 9.67 -1.93 -4.35
C ALA A 294 10.92 -2.21 -5.18
N ALA A 295 11.74 -3.19 -4.78
CA ALA A 295 12.94 -3.59 -5.50
C ALA A 295 12.60 -4.16 -6.89
N ALA A 296 11.59 -5.03 -6.97
CA ALA A 296 11.11 -5.61 -8.22
C ALA A 296 10.54 -4.54 -9.16
N ALA A 297 9.72 -3.61 -8.66
CA ALA A 297 9.17 -2.51 -9.43
C ALA A 297 10.26 -1.59 -10.00
N ARG A 298 11.27 -1.24 -9.18
CA ARG A 298 12.45 -0.45 -9.64
C ARG A 298 13.23 -1.20 -10.72
N SER A 299 13.43 -2.50 -10.54
CA SER A 299 14.13 -3.35 -11.51
C SER A 299 13.34 -3.44 -12.83
N TYR A 300 12.03 -3.66 -12.75
CA TYR A 300 11.13 -3.72 -13.90
C TYR A 300 11.10 -2.39 -14.67
N TRP A 301 11.03 -1.26 -13.97
CA TRP A 301 11.07 0.07 -14.57
C TRP A 301 12.33 0.27 -15.43
N ARG A 302 13.50 -0.14 -14.93
CA ARG A 302 14.78 -0.01 -15.64
C ARG A 302 14.89 -0.92 -16.86
N ARG A 303 14.27 -2.10 -16.85
CA ARG A 303 14.29 -3.03 -17.98
C ARG A 303 13.31 -2.67 -19.09
N THR A 304 12.34 -1.81 -18.81
CA THR A 304 11.22 -1.47 -19.71
C THR A 304 11.14 0.01 -20.07
N GLY A 305 12.09 0.83 -19.62
CA GLY A 305 12.16 2.27 -19.88
C GLY A 305 13.41 2.63 -20.65
#